data_AF-A0A3B0CKH6-F1
#
_entry.id   AF-A0A3B0CKH6-F1
#
_cell.length_a   1.000
_cell.length_b   1.000
_cell.length_c   1.000
_cell.angle_alpha   90.00
_cell.angle_beta   90.00
_cell.angle_gamma   90.00
#
_symmetry.space_group_name_H-M   'P 1'
#
loop_
_entity.id
_entity.type
_entity.pdbx_description
1 polymer ?
#
loop_
_entity_poly.entity_id
_entity_poly.type
_entity_poly.pdbx_seq_one_letter_code
_entity_poly.pdbx_strand_id
1 'polypeptide(L)'
;MNNSHTASSSTSGEVHIPDVSGQTDYVRLLREHSIDTETLYARVGGDRLIEVLLPIDGARTAHYVFGKDQHDDFILFRDGAVSEWSRTIGPDGAESVTANKKFDVLKPWSNKEYALSVSPAGSGFKAQWLPEHNRTGTVFAVSQQLYIDDAEKAEWSEEQAFKPVRTVRIEQRMLGIHPDEPTAPVAEIDCTHLVDHNGVHVRSVVRWLRPVTIGAGYGVMVPVDGAFAGELYTGLGHRYDATATDGSRTNLRDNDEAVSYAFVSRPEKTGEAADFAAAMTVRNIAATFRYDQPGRRTEESVVWLQHRNAGIQKLYPHVFAHHTAEAGDVYEASGTYYVGMWPAGARTLTE
;
A
#
# COMPACT_ATOMS: atom_id res chain seq x y z
N MET A 1 -44.36 -37.74 11.71
CA MET A 1 -42.93 -37.43 11.93
C MET A 1 -42.82 -35.92 11.81
N ASN A 2 -42.77 -35.22 12.94
CA ASN A 2 -42.71 -33.75 12.98
C ASN A 2 -41.24 -33.34 13.00
N ASN A 3 -40.78 -32.70 11.93
CA ASN A 3 -39.46 -32.04 11.90
C ASN A 3 -39.57 -30.71 12.66
N SER A 4 -39.10 -30.70 13.91
CA SER A 4 -38.87 -29.48 14.66
C SER A 4 -37.58 -28.82 14.15
N HIS A 5 -37.72 -27.77 13.34
CA HIS A 5 -36.61 -26.85 13.08
C HIS A 5 -36.34 -26.04 14.33
N THR A 6 -35.30 -26.42 15.07
CA THR A 6 -34.68 -25.57 16.09
C THR A 6 -33.93 -24.46 15.38
N ALA A 7 -34.50 -23.25 15.39
CA ALA A 7 -33.78 -22.03 15.07
C ALA A 7 -32.70 -21.82 16.14
N SER A 8 -31.42 -21.97 15.78
CA SER A 8 -30.32 -21.55 16.65
C SER A 8 -30.31 -20.02 16.68
N SER A 9 -30.66 -19.43 17.81
CA SER A 9 -30.46 -18.01 18.05
C SER A 9 -28.96 -17.73 18.05
N SER A 10 -28.43 -17.19 16.96
CA SER A 10 -27.08 -16.61 16.96
C SER A 10 -27.13 -15.38 17.84
N THR A 11 -26.59 -15.49 19.05
CA THR A 11 -26.26 -14.32 19.87
C THR A 11 -25.34 -13.45 19.05
N SER A 12 -25.77 -12.22 18.77
CA SER A 12 -24.95 -11.19 18.13
C SER A 12 -23.75 -10.90 19.04
N GLY A 13 -22.65 -11.62 18.81
CA GLY A 13 -21.37 -11.30 19.41
C GLY A 13 -21.00 -9.88 19.02
N GLU A 14 -20.55 -9.10 19.99
CA GLU A 14 -20.01 -7.78 19.74
C GLU A 14 -18.74 -7.93 18.90
N VAL A 15 -18.66 -7.18 17.79
CA VAL A 15 -17.50 -7.21 16.89
C VAL A 15 -16.30 -6.68 17.66
N HIS A 16 -15.30 -7.52 17.90
CA HIS A 16 -14.06 -7.07 18.52
C HIS A 16 -13.22 -6.34 17.48
N ILE A 17 -13.18 -5.01 17.57
CA ILE A 17 -12.25 -4.16 16.82
C ILE A 17 -11.15 -3.74 17.80
N PRO A 18 -9.87 -3.88 17.45
CA PRO A 18 -8.75 -3.50 18.30
C PRO A 18 -8.88 -2.07 18.80
N ASP A 19 -8.55 -1.84 20.07
CA ASP A 19 -8.36 -0.49 20.57
C ASP A 19 -7.04 0.05 20.01
N VAL A 20 -7.14 1.07 19.19
CA VAL A 20 -5.99 1.76 18.60
C VAL A 20 -5.41 2.81 19.55
N SER A 21 -6.06 3.06 20.69
CA SER A 21 -5.57 3.99 21.70
C SER A 21 -4.24 3.50 22.30
N GLY A 22 -3.26 4.38 22.39
CA GLY A 22 -1.94 4.06 22.94
C GLY A 22 -0.96 3.37 21.97
N GLN A 23 -1.38 2.98 20.77
CA GLN A 23 -0.43 2.50 19.76
C GLN A 23 0.42 3.65 19.20
N THR A 24 1.69 3.36 18.90
CA THR A 24 2.55 4.30 18.18
C THR A 24 2.11 4.39 16.72
N ASP A 25 1.69 5.58 16.27
CA ASP A 25 1.46 5.85 14.85
C ASP A 25 2.79 6.29 14.22
N TYR A 26 3.46 5.36 13.53
CA TYR A 26 4.75 5.63 12.91
C TYR A 26 4.67 6.60 11.73
N VAL A 27 3.54 6.65 11.00
CA VAL A 27 3.35 7.67 9.95
C VAL A 27 3.37 9.06 10.57
N ARG A 28 2.60 9.24 11.65
CA ARG A 28 2.60 10.49 12.40
C ARG A 28 3.98 10.82 12.96
N LEU A 29 4.66 9.84 13.56
CA LEU A 29 5.99 10.00 14.15
C LEU A 29 7.01 10.50 13.11
N LEU A 30 7.09 9.86 11.94
CA LEU A 30 8.02 10.26 10.88
C LEU A 30 7.69 11.64 10.33
N ARG A 31 6.41 11.95 10.15
CA ARG A 31 5.95 13.29 9.72
C ARG A 31 6.36 14.37 10.71
N GLU A 32 6.16 14.15 12.01
CA GLU A 32 6.53 15.12 13.07
C GLU A 32 8.05 15.34 13.17
N HIS A 33 8.86 14.44 12.61
CA HIS A 33 10.32 14.57 12.51
C HIS A 33 10.81 14.99 11.12
N SER A 34 9.88 15.34 10.23
CA SER A 34 10.17 15.88 8.90
C SER A 34 9.98 17.40 8.90
N ILE A 35 10.44 18.08 7.85
CA ILE A 35 10.21 19.51 7.64
C ILE A 35 8.70 19.78 7.66
N ASP A 36 8.28 20.70 8.52
CA ASP A 36 6.91 21.19 8.57
C ASP A 36 6.63 22.06 7.34
N THR A 37 6.09 21.42 6.29
CA THR A 37 5.70 22.11 5.06
C THR A 37 4.46 21.47 4.46
N GLU A 38 3.54 22.32 4.01
CA GLU A 38 2.40 21.89 3.19
C GLU A 38 2.76 21.80 1.70
N THR A 39 3.98 22.21 1.31
CA THR A 39 4.41 22.22 -0.09
C THR A 39 5.10 20.92 -0.45
N LEU A 40 4.50 20.22 -1.41
CA LEU A 40 5.08 19.11 -2.15
C LEU A 40 5.59 19.60 -3.50
N TYR A 41 6.25 18.72 -4.22
CA TYR A 41 6.64 18.98 -5.59
C TYR A 41 6.25 17.82 -6.48
N ALA A 42 5.55 18.08 -7.57
CA ALA A 42 5.09 17.03 -8.48
C ALA A 42 5.49 17.31 -9.92
N ARG A 43 5.67 16.24 -10.69
CA ARG A 43 5.75 16.30 -12.15
C ARG A 43 5.04 15.12 -12.77
N VAL A 44 4.44 15.35 -13.92
CA VAL A 44 3.90 14.30 -14.76
C VAL A 44 5.01 13.76 -15.67
N GLY A 45 5.27 12.46 -15.64
CA GLY A 45 6.32 11.81 -16.43
C GLY A 45 5.88 11.33 -17.82
N GLY A 46 4.62 11.57 -18.22
CA GLY A 46 4.04 11.00 -19.43
C GLY A 46 3.45 9.60 -19.21
N ASP A 47 2.62 9.12 -20.15
CA ASP A 47 2.06 7.75 -20.16
C ASP A 47 1.53 7.24 -18.81
N ARG A 48 0.74 8.08 -18.12
CA ARG A 48 0.18 7.77 -16.80
C ARG A 48 1.21 7.58 -15.68
N LEU A 49 2.40 8.19 -15.80
CA LEU A 49 3.43 8.29 -14.77
C LEU A 49 3.34 9.63 -14.03
N ILE A 50 3.39 9.61 -12.70
CA ILE A 50 3.49 10.80 -11.85
C ILE A 50 4.53 10.57 -10.76
N GLU A 51 5.37 11.57 -10.54
CA GLU A 51 6.37 11.60 -9.48
C GLU A 51 6.04 12.72 -8.50
N VAL A 52 6.18 12.43 -7.20
CA VAL A 52 5.93 13.39 -6.11
C VAL A 52 7.10 13.36 -5.15
N LEU A 53 7.62 14.55 -4.82
CA LEU A 53 8.63 14.78 -3.81
C LEU A 53 7.98 15.44 -2.59
N LEU A 54 8.15 14.81 -1.45
CA LEU A 54 7.78 15.34 -0.14
C LEU A 54 9.08 15.68 0.61
N PRO A 55 9.36 16.95 0.92
CA PRO A 55 10.55 17.32 1.70
C PRO A 55 10.59 16.62 3.06
N ILE A 56 11.76 16.07 3.43
CA ILE A 56 11.96 15.38 4.71
C ILE A 56 12.89 16.19 5.60
N ASP A 57 14.14 16.37 5.21
CA ASP A 57 15.16 17.09 5.99
C ASP A 57 16.23 17.67 5.07
N GLY A 58 16.59 18.94 5.28
CA GLY A 58 17.54 19.68 4.44
C GLY A 58 17.35 19.47 2.94
N ALA A 59 18.30 18.77 2.32
CA ALA A 59 18.32 18.45 0.90
C ALA A 59 17.77 17.05 0.56
N ARG A 60 17.02 16.40 1.45
CA ARG A 60 16.44 15.06 1.28
C ARG A 60 14.92 15.15 1.11
N THR A 61 14.39 14.31 0.22
CA THR A 61 12.95 14.16 -0.01
C THR A 61 12.55 12.70 -0.03
N ALA A 62 11.31 12.42 0.37
CA ALA A 62 10.63 11.19 0.01
C ALA A 62 10.17 11.34 -1.44
N HIS A 63 10.56 10.40 -2.28
CA HIS A 63 10.25 10.39 -3.69
C HIS A 63 9.29 9.23 -3.97
N TYR A 64 8.04 9.58 -4.25
CA TYR A 64 6.98 8.63 -4.59
C TYR A 64 6.73 8.62 -6.08
N VAL A 65 6.54 7.43 -6.64
CA VAL A 65 6.25 7.25 -8.07
C VAL A 65 4.98 6.45 -8.22
N PHE A 66 4.10 6.88 -9.12
CA PHE A 66 2.89 6.15 -9.49
C PHE A 66 2.83 5.96 -10.99
N GLY A 67 2.47 4.75 -11.44
CA GLY A 67 2.40 4.44 -12.86
C GLY A 67 1.77 3.09 -13.14
N LYS A 68 1.19 2.93 -14.34
CA LYS A 68 0.61 1.67 -14.83
C LYS A 68 1.65 0.60 -15.13
N ASP A 69 1.22 -0.65 -15.30
CA ASP A 69 2.06 -1.72 -15.82
C ASP A 69 1.98 -1.80 -17.33
N GLN A 70 2.84 -2.63 -17.93
CA GLN A 70 2.77 -2.92 -19.34
C GLN A 70 1.51 -3.74 -19.69
N HIS A 71 1.03 -4.55 -18.74
CA HIS A 71 -0.06 -5.51 -18.96
C HIS A 71 -1.38 -5.13 -18.28
N ASP A 72 -1.34 -4.22 -17.30
CA ASP A 72 -2.49 -3.69 -16.58
C ASP A 72 -2.55 -2.18 -16.72
N ASP A 73 -3.76 -1.65 -16.87
CA ASP A 73 -3.96 -0.20 -16.87
C ASP A 73 -3.89 0.39 -15.45
N PHE A 74 -3.95 -0.44 -14.40
CA PHE A 74 -3.97 0.01 -13.00
C PHE A 74 -2.72 0.81 -12.65
N ILE A 75 -2.91 2.10 -12.32
CA ILE A 75 -1.83 2.97 -11.84
C ILE A 75 -1.50 2.55 -10.42
N LEU A 76 -0.34 1.92 -10.26
CA LEU A 76 0.18 1.43 -9.00
C LEU A 76 0.98 2.53 -8.29
N PHE A 77 0.97 2.54 -6.96
CA PHE A 77 2.00 3.17 -6.15
C PHE A 77 3.28 2.35 -6.32
N ARG A 78 4.09 2.75 -7.31
CA ARG A 78 5.28 2.03 -7.75
C ARG A 78 6.37 2.10 -6.72
N ASP A 79 6.94 3.29 -6.51
CA ASP A 79 8.19 3.43 -5.79
C ASP A 79 8.05 4.38 -4.61
N GLY A 80 8.84 4.16 -3.57
CA GLY A 80 9.02 5.04 -2.44
C GLY A 80 10.49 5.05 -2.11
N ALA A 81 11.17 6.13 -2.42
CA ALA A 81 12.62 6.25 -2.33
C ALA A 81 13.02 7.48 -1.53
N VAL A 82 14.30 7.56 -1.18
CA VAL A 82 14.91 8.81 -0.73
C VAL A 82 15.69 9.41 -1.90
N SER A 83 15.48 10.71 -2.13
CA SER A 83 16.21 11.47 -3.14
C SER A 83 16.91 12.67 -2.53
N GLU A 84 18.00 13.08 -3.17
CA GLU A 84 18.53 14.44 -3.04
C GLU A 84 17.80 15.36 -3.98
N TRP A 85 17.51 16.57 -3.54
CA TRP A 85 16.91 17.58 -4.40
C TRP A 85 17.68 18.89 -4.41
N SER A 86 17.54 19.62 -5.51
CA SER A 86 18.06 20.97 -5.65
C SER A 86 16.98 21.86 -6.23
N ARG A 87 16.87 23.06 -5.65
CA ARG A 87 15.95 24.11 -6.08
C ARG A 87 16.72 25.18 -6.84
N THR A 88 16.24 25.53 -8.02
CA THR A 88 16.74 26.66 -8.81
C THR A 88 15.60 27.66 -9.00
N ILE A 89 15.88 28.95 -8.78
CA ILE A 89 14.94 30.04 -9.07
C ILE A 89 15.41 30.74 -10.34
N GLY A 90 14.56 30.73 -11.36
CA GLY A 90 14.83 31.38 -12.65
C GLY A 90 14.79 32.91 -12.56
N PRO A 91 15.28 33.62 -13.60
CA PRO A 91 15.23 35.08 -13.65
C PRO A 91 13.81 35.68 -13.60
N ASP A 92 12.80 34.89 -13.97
CA ASP A 92 11.37 35.21 -13.91
C ASP A 92 10.73 34.86 -12.56
N GLY A 93 11.52 34.37 -11.60
CA GLY A 93 11.04 33.89 -10.30
C GLY A 93 10.43 32.49 -10.35
N ALA A 94 10.42 31.82 -11.51
CA ALA A 94 9.92 30.46 -11.62
C ALA A 94 10.82 29.49 -10.86
N GLU A 95 10.22 28.67 -10.00
CA GLU A 95 10.92 27.63 -9.27
C GLU A 95 10.98 26.35 -10.11
N SER A 96 12.18 25.80 -10.22
CA SER A 96 12.42 24.48 -10.80
C SER A 96 13.14 23.61 -9.78
N VAL A 97 12.61 22.41 -9.58
CA VAL A 97 13.20 21.40 -8.70
C VAL A 97 13.65 20.21 -9.54
N THR A 98 14.85 19.72 -9.24
CA THR A 98 15.38 18.46 -9.75
C THR A 98 15.66 17.52 -8.59
N ALA A 99 15.43 16.22 -8.78
CA ALA A 99 15.73 15.20 -7.79
C ALA A 99 16.65 14.12 -8.37
N ASN A 100 17.57 13.64 -7.55
CA ASN A 100 18.47 12.53 -7.82
C ASN A 100 18.22 11.43 -6.80
N LYS A 101 17.71 10.29 -7.25
CA LYS A 101 17.39 9.15 -6.39
C LYS A 101 18.67 8.60 -5.73
N LYS A 102 18.61 8.35 -4.42
CA LYS A 102 19.73 7.78 -3.66
C LYS A 102 19.57 6.29 -3.45
N PHE A 103 18.45 5.88 -2.89
CA PHE A 103 18.15 4.48 -2.64
C PHE A 103 16.64 4.26 -2.57
N ASP A 104 16.23 3.05 -2.93
CA ASP A 104 14.85 2.59 -2.80
C ASP A 104 14.57 2.20 -1.35
N VAL A 105 13.40 2.58 -0.85
CA VAL A 105 12.91 2.17 0.48
C VAL A 105 11.80 1.16 0.30
N LEU A 106 10.80 1.50 -0.52
CA LEU A 106 9.72 0.62 -0.95
C LEU A 106 10.08 -0.03 -2.29
N LYS A 107 9.55 -1.22 -2.57
CA LYS A 107 9.87 -1.93 -3.81
C LYS A 107 9.06 -1.40 -5.01
N PRO A 108 9.71 -0.99 -6.13
CA PRO A 108 9.05 -0.34 -7.27
C PRO A 108 7.95 -1.16 -7.98
N TRP A 109 8.11 -2.49 -8.05
CA TRP A 109 7.24 -3.39 -8.83
C TRP A 109 6.35 -4.29 -7.97
N SER A 110 6.22 -3.97 -6.68
CA SER A 110 5.30 -4.71 -5.80
C SER A 110 4.11 -3.84 -5.45
N ASN A 111 2.92 -4.43 -5.59
CA ASN A 111 1.66 -3.85 -5.17
C ASN A 111 1.72 -3.44 -3.70
N LYS A 112 1.09 -2.31 -3.40
CA LYS A 112 0.96 -1.75 -2.05
C LYS A 112 -0.50 -1.61 -1.64
N GLU A 113 -1.42 -1.57 -2.60
CA GLU A 113 -2.84 -1.29 -2.40
C GLU A 113 -3.58 -2.55 -1.96
N TYR A 114 -3.58 -3.56 -2.83
CA TYR A 114 -4.18 -4.86 -2.63
C TYR A 114 -3.58 -5.88 -3.62
N ALA A 115 -3.83 -7.16 -3.37
CA ALA A 115 -3.63 -8.21 -4.36
C ALA A 115 -4.56 -9.39 -4.04
N LEU A 116 -5.43 -9.77 -4.98
CA LEU A 116 -6.45 -10.80 -4.80
C LEU A 116 -6.27 -11.90 -5.85
N SER A 117 -6.08 -13.14 -5.43
CA SER A 117 -6.00 -14.29 -6.32
C SER A 117 -7.39 -14.89 -6.50
N VAL A 118 -7.97 -14.74 -7.69
CA VAL A 118 -9.38 -15.07 -7.95
C VAL A 118 -9.59 -15.93 -9.18
N SER A 119 -10.63 -16.75 -9.17
CA SER A 119 -11.22 -17.37 -10.35
C SER A 119 -12.75 -17.27 -10.31
N PRO A 120 -13.44 -17.28 -11.46
CA PRO A 120 -14.89 -17.38 -11.47
C PRO A 120 -15.35 -18.65 -10.76
N ALA A 121 -16.33 -18.54 -9.84
CA ALA A 121 -16.73 -19.68 -9.03
C ALA A 121 -17.25 -20.83 -9.91
N GLY A 122 -16.81 -22.06 -9.62
CA GLY A 122 -17.23 -23.26 -10.35
C GLY A 122 -16.68 -23.41 -11.78
N SER A 123 -15.90 -22.45 -12.30
CA SER A 123 -15.37 -22.49 -13.67
C SER A 123 -14.30 -23.56 -13.91
N GLY A 124 -13.57 -23.96 -12.86
CA GLY A 124 -12.37 -24.79 -12.99
C GLY A 124 -11.14 -24.04 -13.54
N PHE A 125 -11.24 -22.74 -13.79
CA PHE A 125 -10.10 -21.92 -14.23
C PHE A 125 -9.05 -21.77 -13.13
N LYS A 126 -7.79 -21.61 -13.55
CA LYS A 126 -6.69 -21.30 -12.63
C LYS A 126 -6.85 -19.87 -12.12
N ALA A 127 -6.74 -19.69 -10.81
CA ALA A 127 -6.80 -18.36 -10.20
C ALA A 127 -5.71 -17.41 -10.75
N GLN A 128 -6.09 -16.15 -10.94
CA GLN A 128 -5.24 -15.05 -11.41
C GLN A 128 -5.21 -13.93 -10.38
N TRP A 129 -4.13 -13.16 -10.33
CA TRP A 129 -4.00 -12.02 -9.42
C TRP A 129 -4.66 -10.77 -9.99
N LEU A 130 -5.41 -10.05 -9.16
CA LEU A 130 -5.90 -8.70 -9.41
C LEU A 130 -5.20 -7.73 -8.43
N PRO A 131 -4.46 -6.69 -8.90
CA PRO A 131 -3.95 -6.56 -10.25
C PRO A 131 -2.87 -7.63 -10.54
N GLU A 132 -2.45 -7.70 -11.80
CA GLU A 132 -1.72 -8.81 -12.39
C GLU A 132 -0.29 -8.99 -11.81
N HIS A 133 0.23 -10.24 -11.76
CA HIS A 133 1.58 -10.56 -11.26
C HIS A 133 2.43 -11.42 -12.24
N ASN A 134 1.89 -11.78 -13.40
CA ASN A 134 2.36 -12.81 -14.31
C ASN A 134 2.24 -12.43 -15.80
N ARG A 135 2.30 -11.14 -16.13
CA ARG A 135 2.25 -10.56 -17.49
C ARG A 135 1.01 -10.92 -18.29
N THR A 136 -0.11 -11.18 -17.62
CA THR A 136 -1.33 -11.65 -18.29
C THR A 136 -2.33 -10.52 -18.56
N GLY A 137 -2.34 -9.48 -17.72
CA GLY A 137 -3.33 -8.42 -17.80
C GLY A 137 -4.68 -8.87 -17.23
N THR A 138 -5.14 -8.19 -16.20
CA THR A 138 -6.32 -8.55 -15.42
C THR A 138 -7.11 -7.35 -14.91
N VAL A 139 -6.54 -6.14 -14.93
CA VAL A 139 -7.23 -4.92 -14.48
C VAL A 139 -7.12 -3.83 -15.53
N PHE A 140 -8.28 -3.43 -16.07
CA PHE A 140 -8.39 -2.52 -17.22
C PHE A 140 -9.20 -1.27 -16.88
N ALA A 141 -8.79 -0.14 -17.44
CA ALA A 141 -9.34 1.16 -17.05
C ALA A 141 -10.74 1.39 -17.61
N VAL A 142 -11.65 1.86 -16.75
CA VAL A 142 -12.91 2.52 -17.15
C VAL A 142 -12.69 4.03 -17.15
N SER A 143 -12.11 4.57 -16.08
CA SER A 143 -11.72 5.97 -15.99
C SER A 143 -10.50 6.13 -15.08
N GLN A 144 -9.62 7.06 -15.45
CA GLN A 144 -8.43 7.42 -14.66
C GLN A 144 -8.24 8.94 -14.72
N GLN A 145 -8.32 9.58 -13.55
CA GLN A 145 -8.27 11.03 -13.41
C GLN A 145 -7.13 11.42 -12.49
N LEU A 146 -6.40 12.47 -12.87
CA LEU A 146 -5.35 13.07 -12.06
C LEU A 146 -5.80 14.46 -11.66
N TYR A 147 -5.70 14.75 -10.37
CA TYR A 147 -5.94 16.05 -9.80
C TYR A 147 -4.65 16.55 -9.17
N ILE A 148 -4.28 17.79 -9.46
CA ILE A 148 -3.20 18.49 -8.77
C ILE A 148 -3.83 19.75 -8.17
N ASP A 149 -3.78 19.87 -6.84
CA ASP A 149 -4.47 20.94 -6.10
C ASP A 149 -5.95 21.05 -6.46
N ASP A 150 -6.63 19.89 -6.49
CA ASP A 150 -8.02 19.69 -6.90
C ASP A 150 -8.39 20.13 -8.33
N ALA A 151 -7.42 20.61 -9.12
CA ALA A 151 -7.60 20.87 -10.53
C ALA A 151 -7.32 19.59 -11.34
N GLU A 152 -8.33 19.12 -12.08
CA GLU A 152 -8.18 17.98 -12.97
C GLU A 152 -7.18 18.29 -14.10
N LYS A 153 -6.24 17.37 -14.29
CA LYS A 153 -5.31 17.34 -15.43
C LYS A 153 -5.94 16.51 -16.54
N ALA A 154 -6.48 17.19 -17.56
CA ALA A 154 -7.08 16.55 -18.72
C ALA A 154 -6.10 15.62 -19.47
N GLU A 155 -4.82 15.97 -19.51
CA GLU A 155 -3.76 15.21 -20.17
C GLU A 155 -2.59 14.96 -19.22
N TRP A 156 -1.99 13.77 -19.32
CA TRP A 156 -0.78 13.40 -18.59
C TRP A 156 0.45 13.64 -19.48
N SER A 157 0.62 14.88 -19.94
CA SER A 157 1.73 15.27 -20.79
C SER A 157 3.02 15.38 -19.97
N GLU A 158 4.14 14.91 -20.53
CA GLU A 158 5.42 14.91 -19.83
C GLU A 158 5.89 16.32 -19.45
N GLU A 159 6.27 16.50 -18.20
CA GLU A 159 6.80 17.72 -17.61
C GLU A 159 8.25 17.48 -17.18
N GLN A 160 9.15 18.35 -17.63
CA GLN A 160 10.58 18.19 -17.37
C GLN A 160 10.98 18.52 -15.92
N ALA A 161 10.26 19.45 -15.29
CA ALA A 161 10.59 19.98 -13.96
C ALA A 161 9.47 19.69 -12.95
N PHE A 162 9.87 19.45 -11.71
CA PHE A 162 8.93 19.40 -10.60
C PHE A 162 8.42 20.80 -10.25
N LYS A 163 7.12 20.90 -10.00
CA LYS A 163 6.42 22.15 -9.65
C LYS A 163 5.86 22.07 -8.22
N PRO A 164 5.83 23.19 -7.48
CA PRO A 164 5.24 23.20 -6.15
C PRO A 164 3.73 22.95 -6.22
N VAL A 165 3.23 22.07 -5.36
CA VAL A 165 1.81 21.68 -5.22
C VAL A 165 1.51 21.40 -3.74
N ARG A 166 0.25 21.32 -3.35
CA ARG A 166 -0.16 20.85 -2.01
C ARG A 166 -0.65 19.41 -2.02
N THR A 167 -1.32 19.01 -3.10
CA THR A 167 -1.93 17.69 -3.22
C THR A 167 -1.79 17.12 -4.63
N VAL A 168 -1.64 15.81 -4.69
CA VAL A 168 -1.77 15.01 -5.92
C VAL A 168 -2.75 13.90 -5.64
N ARG A 169 -3.82 13.79 -6.43
CA ARG A 169 -4.84 12.75 -6.27
C ARG A 169 -5.07 12.03 -7.59
N ILE A 170 -5.03 10.70 -7.54
CA ILE A 170 -5.34 9.82 -8.67
C ILE A 170 -6.61 9.07 -8.32
N GLU A 171 -7.64 9.20 -9.14
CA GLU A 171 -8.89 8.45 -9.01
C GLU A 171 -9.05 7.50 -10.18
N GLN A 172 -9.30 6.24 -9.86
CA GLN A 172 -9.35 5.16 -10.83
C GLN A 172 -10.63 4.36 -10.63
N ARG A 173 -11.36 4.12 -11.71
CA ARG A 173 -12.39 3.09 -11.80
C ARG A 173 -11.96 2.09 -12.86
N MET A 174 -11.96 0.83 -12.48
CA MET A 174 -11.39 -0.26 -13.27
C MET A 174 -12.34 -1.47 -13.30
N LEU A 175 -12.10 -2.36 -14.26
CA LEU A 175 -12.72 -3.68 -14.31
C LEU A 175 -11.65 -4.75 -14.07
N GLY A 176 -11.91 -5.64 -13.11
CA GLY A 176 -11.18 -6.89 -12.96
C GLY A 176 -11.71 -7.92 -13.95
N ILE A 177 -10.84 -8.46 -14.79
CA ILE A 177 -11.17 -9.41 -15.86
C ILE A 177 -10.33 -10.67 -15.69
N HIS A 178 -10.99 -11.83 -15.78
CA HIS A 178 -10.28 -13.10 -15.86
C HIS A 178 -9.87 -13.36 -17.32
N PRO A 179 -8.60 -13.70 -17.62
CA PRO A 179 -8.10 -13.83 -18.99
C PRO A 179 -8.78 -14.94 -19.79
N ASP A 180 -9.21 -16.03 -19.14
CA ASP A 180 -9.94 -17.11 -19.79
C ASP A 180 -11.42 -16.76 -20.08
N GLU A 181 -11.92 -15.61 -19.61
CA GLU A 181 -13.29 -15.15 -19.87
C GLU A 181 -13.37 -13.61 -19.99
N PRO A 182 -12.74 -13.03 -21.04
CA PRO A 182 -12.47 -11.60 -21.11
C PRO A 182 -13.73 -10.72 -21.26
N THR A 183 -14.85 -11.31 -21.68
CA THR A 183 -16.12 -10.58 -21.90
C THR A 183 -17.01 -10.54 -20.66
N ALA A 184 -16.62 -11.18 -19.56
CA ALA A 184 -17.38 -11.25 -18.33
C ALA A 184 -16.54 -10.81 -17.12
N PRO A 185 -16.43 -9.50 -16.86
CA PRO A 185 -15.69 -8.96 -15.74
C PRO A 185 -16.11 -9.60 -14.40
N VAL A 186 -15.13 -9.84 -13.54
CA VAL A 186 -15.32 -10.43 -12.22
C VAL A 186 -15.52 -9.38 -11.13
N ALA A 187 -14.99 -8.16 -11.33
CA ALA A 187 -15.05 -7.10 -10.33
C ALA A 187 -15.11 -5.69 -10.95
N GLU A 188 -15.75 -4.77 -10.25
CA GLU A 188 -15.47 -3.33 -10.35
C GLU A 188 -14.49 -2.95 -9.25
N ILE A 189 -13.50 -2.12 -9.60
CA ILE A 189 -12.47 -1.70 -8.67
C ILE A 189 -12.36 -0.19 -8.70
N ASP A 190 -12.64 0.45 -7.58
CA ASP A 190 -12.38 1.87 -7.35
C ASP A 190 -11.10 2.01 -6.53
N CYS A 191 -10.17 2.84 -6.96
CA CYS A 191 -8.94 3.11 -6.22
C CYS A 191 -8.61 4.60 -6.21
N THR A 192 -8.29 5.12 -5.04
CA THR A 192 -7.80 6.48 -4.85
C THR A 192 -6.41 6.45 -4.24
N HIS A 193 -5.47 7.13 -4.90
CA HIS A 193 -4.19 7.53 -4.32
C HIS A 193 -4.27 9.03 -4.05
N LEU A 194 -3.98 9.46 -2.83
CA LEU A 194 -3.84 10.87 -2.46
C LEU A 194 -2.48 11.08 -1.82
N VAL A 195 -1.71 12.04 -2.33
CA VAL A 195 -0.45 12.48 -1.74
C VAL A 195 -0.64 13.90 -1.24
N ASP A 196 -0.37 14.11 0.04
CA ASP A 196 -0.33 15.42 0.70
C ASP A 196 0.87 15.47 1.67
N HIS A 197 0.95 16.49 2.52
CA HIS A 197 2.01 16.60 3.53
C HIS A 197 1.96 15.50 4.63
N ASN A 198 0.85 14.76 4.74
CA ASN A 198 0.67 13.64 5.67
C ASN A 198 1.09 12.30 5.08
N GLY A 199 1.47 12.24 3.80
CA GLY A 199 2.02 11.06 3.15
C GLY A 199 1.18 10.59 1.96
N VAL A 200 1.27 9.30 1.65
CA VAL A 200 0.52 8.65 0.57
C VAL A 200 -0.65 7.88 1.15
N HIS A 201 -1.85 8.38 0.95
CA HIS A 201 -3.10 7.73 1.31
C HIS A 201 -3.58 6.85 0.16
N VAL A 202 -3.93 5.61 0.49
CA VAL A 202 -4.46 4.63 -0.46
C VAL A 202 -5.80 4.16 0.04
N ARG A 203 -6.79 4.11 -0.85
CA ARG A 203 -8.07 3.43 -0.63
C ARG A 203 -8.45 2.64 -1.87
N SER A 204 -8.72 1.36 -1.70
CA SER A 204 -9.19 0.47 -2.76
C SER A 204 -10.49 -0.19 -2.33
N VAL A 205 -11.49 -0.18 -3.22
CA VAL A 205 -12.79 -0.83 -3.02
C VAL A 205 -13.01 -1.76 -4.20
N VAL A 206 -13.17 -3.05 -3.91
CA VAL A 206 -13.41 -4.11 -4.89
C VAL A 206 -14.82 -4.62 -4.69
N ARG A 207 -15.67 -4.47 -5.71
CA ARG A 207 -17.03 -4.99 -5.73
C ARG A 207 -17.10 -6.16 -6.72
N TRP A 208 -17.52 -7.32 -6.24
CA TRP A 208 -17.65 -8.50 -7.09
C TRP A 208 -18.90 -8.41 -7.95
N LEU A 209 -18.74 -8.60 -9.26
CA LEU A 209 -19.85 -8.51 -10.22
C LEU A 209 -20.59 -9.83 -10.41
N ARG A 210 -19.96 -10.93 -9.99
CA ARG A 210 -20.48 -12.29 -10.04
C ARG A 210 -19.73 -13.15 -9.01
N PRO A 211 -20.21 -14.37 -8.71
CA PRO A 211 -19.54 -15.23 -7.76
C PRO A 211 -18.08 -15.55 -8.18
N VAL A 212 -17.15 -15.37 -7.25
CA VAL A 212 -15.71 -15.65 -7.44
C VAL A 212 -15.15 -16.47 -6.30
N THR A 213 -14.22 -17.37 -6.60
CA THR A 213 -13.40 -18.04 -5.59
C THR A 213 -12.12 -17.25 -5.38
N ILE A 214 -11.90 -16.75 -4.17
CA ILE A 214 -10.72 -16.03 -3.73
C ILE A 214 -9.80 -17.02 -3.00
N GLY A 215 -8.68 -17.37 -3.62
CA GLY A 215 -7.70 -18.28 -3.02
C GLY A 215 -6.86 -17.62 -1.93
N ALA A 216 -6.45 -16.37 -2.18
CA ALA A 216 -5.65 -15.56 -1.27
C ALA A 216 -5.93 -14.09 -1.55
N GLY A 217 -5.83 -13.24 -0.52
CA GLY A 217 -6.12 -11.83 -0.69
C GLY A 217 -5.46 -10.95 0.35
N TYR A 218 -4.78 -9.91 -0.13
CA TYR A 218 -4.01 -8.99 0.69
C TYR A 218 -4.52 -7.57 0.54
N GLY A 219 -4.53 -6.80 1.63
CA GLY A 219 -4.77 -5.37 1.63
C GLY A 219 -3.59 -4.62 2.23
N VAL A 220 -3.27 -3.44 1.69
CA VAL A 220 -2.26 -2.50 2.20
C VAL A 220 -0.93 -3.17 2.61
N MET A 221 -0.18 -3.62 1.62
CA MET A 221 1.10 -4.31 1.82
C MET A 221 2.25 -3.31 1.91
N VAL A 222 3.28 -3.64 2.71
CA VAL A 222 4.52 -2.84 2.77
C VAL A 222 5.68 -3.65 2.21
N PRO A 223 5.91 -3.62 0.88
CA PRO A 223 7.08 -4.21 0.27
C PRO A 223 8.26 -3.25 0.38
N VAL A 224 9.30 -3.65 1.10
CA VAL A 224 10.54 -2.87 1.25
C VAL A 224 11.68 -3.47 0.45
N ASP A 225 12.60 -2.62 0.00
CA ASP A 225 13.83 -3.08 -0.62
C ASP A 225 14.65 -3.93 0.36
N GLY A 226 15.16 -5.07 -0.10
CA GLY A 226 15.90 -6.00 0.75
C GLY A 226 17.21 -5.44 1.30
N ALA A 227 17.84 -4.48 0.60
CA ALA A 227 19.01 -3.77 1.11
C ALA A 227 18.62 -2.80 2.23
N PHE A 228 17.42 -2.20 2.17
CA PHE A 228 16.90 -1.31 3.20
C PHE A 228 16.42 -2.06 4.44
N ALA A 229 15.78 -3.23 4.27
CA ALA A 229 15.10 -3.98 5.32
C ALA A 229 16.04 -4.47 6.43
N GLY A 230 15.97 -3.81 7.60
CA GLY A 230 16.66 -4.23 8.83
C GLY A 230 15.70 -4.88 9.81
N GLU A 231 14.72 -4.10 10.25
CA GLU A 231 13.76 -4.48 11.29
C GLU A 231 12.37 -3.98 10.96
N LEU A 232 11.36 -4.69 11.44
CA LEU A 232 9.97 -4.27 11.44
C LEU A 232 9.54 -3.95 12.87
N TYR A 233 8.98 -2.77 13.07
CA TYR A 233 8.36 -2.32 14.30
C TYR A 233 6.83 -2.27 14.12
N THR A 234 6.10 -2.54 15.19
CA THR A 234 4.62 -2.47 15.23
C THR A 234 4.17 -1.41 16.23
N GLY A 235 2.97 -0.86 16.03
CA GLY A 235 2.40 0.16 16.90
C GLY A 235 2.23 -0.29 18.35
N LEU A 236 2.22 -1.60 18.60
CA LEU A 236 2.17 -2.23 19.93
C LEU A 236 3.56 -2.40 20.58
N GLY A 237 4.63 -1.94 19.92
CA GLY A 237 5.99 -1.93 20.45
C GLY A 237 6.79 -3.21 20.20
N HIS A 238 6.23 -4.22 19.51
CA HIS A 238 7.01 -5.39 19.12
C HIS A 238 7.93 -5.11 17.93
N ARG A 239 9.06 -5.83 17.93
CA ARG A 239 10.11 -5.74 16.92
C ARG A 239 10.40 -7.11 16.32
N TYR A 240 10.63 -7.14 15.01
CA TYR A 240 10.93 -8.35 14.25
C TYR A 240 12.15 -8.13 13.36
N ASP A 241 13.07 -9.09 13.33
CA ASP A 241 14.18 -9.08 12.38
C ASP A 241 13.63 -9.25 10.96
N ALA A 242 14.06 -8.41 10.01
CA ALA A 242 13.63 -8.44 8.62
C ALA A 242 14.78 -8.80 7.66
N THR A 243 15.84 -9.44 8.15
CA THR A 243 17.05 -9.67 7.38
C THR A 243 17.17 -11.06 6.77
N ALA A 244 16.29 -11.99 7.15
CA ALA A 244 16.25 -13.32 6.54
C ALA A 244 15.82 -13.23 5.06
N THR A 245 16.35 -14.14 4.24
CA THR A 245 16.15 -14.13 2.77
C THR A 245 15.84 -15.52 2.23
N ASP A 246 15.34 -16.40 3.08
CA ASP A 246 15.17 -17.84 2.88
C ASP A 246 13.76 -18.25 2.42
N GLY A 247 12.88 -17.28 2.15
CA GLY A 247 11.49 -17.50 1.78
C GLY A 247 10.55 -17.79 2.96
N SER A 248 11.07 -17.78 4.20
CA SER A 248 10.28 -18.06 5.39
C SER A 248 9.27 -16.95 5.72
N ARG A 249 8.44 -17.21 6.74
CA ARG A 249 7.45 -16.26 7.25
C ARG A 249 7.60 -16.12 8.75
N THR A 250 7.52 -14.90 9.25
CA THR A 250 7.36 -14.61 10.67
C THR A 250 5.95 -14.11 10.89
N ASN A 251 5.11 -14.94 11.49
CA ASN A 251 3.80 -14.55 11.99
C ASN A 251 3.99 -13.51 13.10
N LEU A 252 3.32 -12.36 12.99
CA LEU A 252 3.42 -11.32 14.01
C LEU A 252 2.66 -11.76 15.26
N ARG A 253 3.22 -11.48 16.43
CA ARG A 253 2.56 -11.72 17.73
C ARG A 253 1.35 -10.82 17.90
N ASP A 254 1.42 -9.65 17.29
CA ASP A 254 0.36 -8.63 17.24
C ASP A 254 -0.84 -9.07 16.41
N ASN A 255 -0.68 -10.08 15.56
CA ASN A 255 -1.67 -10.45 14.56
C ASN A 255 -2.17 -9.21 13.80
N ASP A 256 -3.48 -8.94 13.83
CA ASP A 256 -4.11 -7.78 13.22
C ASP A 256 -4.61 -6.75 14.25
N GLU A 257 -4.07 -6.82 15.48
CA GLU A 257 -4.27 -5.82 16.54
C GLU A 257 -3.44 -4.55 16.28
N ALA A 258 -2.24 -4.69 15.71
CA ALA A 258 -1.41 -3.55 15.36
C ALA A 258 -1.95 -2.84 14.10
N VAL A 259 -2.09 -1.51 14.17
CA VAL A 259 -2.53 -0.69 13.03
C VAL A 259 -1.42 0.10 12.37
N SER A 260 -0.26 0.22 13.00
CA SER A 260 0.88 0.96 12.46
C SER A 260 2.13 0.11 12.45
N TYR A 261 2.93 0.28 11.40
CA TYR A 261 4.10 -0.52 11.13
C TYR A 261 5.21 0.38 10.60
N ALA A 262 6.46 0.09 10.95
CA ALA A 262 7.62 0.77 10.39
C ALA A 262 8.74 -0.22 10.08
N PHE A 263 9.23 -0.19 8.84
CA PHE A 263 10.51 -0.78 8.50
C PHE A 263 11.62 0.24 8.74
N VAL A 264 12.63 -0.19 9.47
CA VAL A 264 13.81 0.62 9.81
C VAL A 264 15.05 -0.09 9.30
N SER A 265 15.97 0.67 8.73
CA SER A 265 17.25 0.14 8.30
C SER A 265 18.26 0.03 9.45
N ARG A 266 19.12 -1.00 9.40
CA ARG A 266 20.21 -1.16 10.39
C ARG A 266 21.44 -0.39 9.93
N PRO A 267 22.07 0.42 10.79
CA PRO A 267 23.21 1.26 10.40
C PRO A 267 24.40 0.49 9.84
N GLU A 268 24.62 -0.73 10.31
CA GLU A 268 25.71 -1.60 9.84
C GLU A 268 25.57 -2.04 8.37
N LYS A 269 24.38 -1.94 7.77
CA LYS A 269 24.10 -2.46 6.42
C LYS A 269 23.95 -1.39 5.35
N THR A 270 23.62 -0.15 5.71
CA THR A 270 23.01 0.77 4.72
C THR A 270 23.54 2.19 4.70
N GLY A 271 24.54 2.53 5.54
CA GLY A 271 25.15 3.85 5.55
C GLY A 271 24.11 4.95 5.80
N GLU A 272 23.93 5.88 4.87
CA GLU A 272 22.96 6.97 5.01
C GLU A 272 21.49 6.50 5.09
N ALA A 273 21.16 5.31 4.58
CA ALA A 273 19.79 4.77 4.67
C ALA A 273 19.40 4.40 6.11
N ALA A 274 20.38 4.30 7.02
CA ALA A 274 20.13 4.06 8.43
C ALA A 274 19.23 5.12 9.06
N ASP A 275 19.29 6.35 8.58
CA ASP A 275 18.55 7.44 9.23
C ASP A 275 17.11 7.54 8.77
N PHE A 276 16.63 6.58 7.97
CA PHE A 276 15.30 6.60 7.36
C PHE A 276 14.45 5.38 7.77
N ALA A 277 13.15 5.54 7.65
CA ALA A 277 12.16 4.50 7.82
C ALA A 277 11.05 4.60 6.75
N ALA A 278 10.41 3.45 6.46
CA ALA A 278 9.14 3.40 5.77
C ALA A 278 8.05 2.98 6.74
N ALA A 279 7.06 3.83 6.95
CA ALA A 279 5.92 3.57 7.80
C ALA A 279 4.64 3.34 7.00
N MET A 280 3.74 2.55 7.57
CA MET A 280 2.36 2.41 7.12
C MET A 280 1.41 2.40 8.33
N THR A 281 0.33 3.17 8.26
CA THR A 281 -0.79 3.08 9.19
C THR A 281 -2.04 2.61 8.44
N VAL A 282 -2.59 1.47 8.84
CA VAL A 282 -3.83 0.90 8.32
C VAL A 282 -5.00 1.80 8.70
N ARG A 283 -5.87 2.08 7.72
CA ARG A 283 -7.10 2.86 7.91
C ARG A 283 -8.30 1.94 7.75
N ASN A 284 -9.43 2.34 8.35
CA ASN A 284 -10.67 1.57 8.35
C ASN A 284 -10.41 0.08 8.68
N ILE A 285 -9.82 -0.17 9.85
CA ILE A 285 -9.26 -1.49 10.21
C ILE A 285 -10.31 -2.62 10.08
N ALA A 286 -11.55 -2.35 10.47
CA ALA A 286 -12.67 -3.28 10.39
C ALA A 286 -12.88 -3.78 8.95
N ALA A 287 -12.89 -2.87 7.98
CA ALA A 287 -13.05 -3.22 6.57
C ALA A 287 -11.77 -3.84 6.00
N THR A 288 -10.61 -3.21 6.25
CA THR A 288 -9.31 -3.63 5.69
C THR A 288 -8.95 -5.05 6.11
N PHE A 289 -9.12 -5.40 7.39
CA PHE A 289 -8.86 -6.74 7.94
C PHE A 289 -10.09 -7.65 7.99
N ARG A 290 -11.22 -7.19 7.43
CA ARG A 290 -12.45 -7.97 7.25
C ARG A 290 -13.05 -8.52 8.55
N TYR A 291 -12.96 -7.79 9.66
CA TYR A 291 -13.47 -8.24 10.96
C TYR A 291 -14.93 -8.71 10.85
N ASP A 292 -15.19 -9.91 11.38
CA ASP A 292 -16.48 -10.61 11.34
C ASP A 292 -17.11 -10.83 9.96
N GLN A 293 -16.33 -10.72 8.89
CA GLN A 293 -16.78 -11.04 7.54
C GLN A 293 -16.47 -12.51 7.18
N PRO A 294 -17.34 -13.17 6.41
CA PRO A 294 -17.07 -14.50 5.87
C PRO A 294 -15.74 -14.56 5.11
N GLY A 295 -15.06 -15.70 5.22
CA GLY A 295 -13.81 -15.93 4.51
C GLY A 295 -12.60 -15.16 5.02
N ARG A 296 -12.75 -14.39 6.12
CA ARG A 296 -11.61 -13.79 6.83
C ARG A 296 -10.65 -14.90 7.25
N ARG A 297 -9.37 -14.69 7.01
CA ARG A 297 -8.33 -15.59 7.53
C ARG A 297 -8.36 -15.59 9.06
N THR A 298 -8.42 -16.77 9.66
CA THR A 298 -8.33 -16.96 11.12
C THR A 298 -7.21 -17.93 11.51
N GLU A 299 -6.66 -18.65 10.54
CA GLU A 299 -5.52 -19.55 10.76
C GLU A 299 -4.22 -18.77 10.75
N GLU A 300 -3.38 -19.05 11.75
CA GLU A 300 -2.13 -18.34 11.99
C GLU A 300 -2.37 -16.84 12.22
N SER A 301 -1.34 -16.02 11.93
CA SER A 301 -1.49 -14.57 11.92
C SER A 301 -2.08 -14.10 10.59
N VAL A 302 -3.06 -13.21 10.65
CA VAL A 302 -3.57 -12.40 9.53
C VAL A 302 -2.45 -11.54 8.97
N VAL A 303 -1.58 -11.01 9.83
CA VAL A 303 -0.44 -10.18 9.41
C VAL A 303 0.88 -10.92 9.61
N TRP A 304 1.71 -11.02 8.58
CA TRP A 304 3.04 -11.61 8.71
C TRP A 304 4.10 -10.83 7.95
N LEU A 305 5.34 -11.01 8.38
CA LEU A 305 6.54 -10.60 7.65
C LEU A 305 7.02 -11.77 6.79
N GLN A 306 7.06 -11.59 5.46
CA GLN A 306 7.62 -12.56 4.53
C GLN A 306 9.09 -12.23 4.24
N HIS A 307 9.96 -13.20 4.51
CA HIS A 307 11.41 -13.17 4.29
C HIS A 307 11.77 -13.57 2.86
N ARG A 308 11.26 -12.85 1.86
CA ARG A 308 11.07 -13.40 0.50
C ARG A 308 12.38 -13.74 -0.19
N ASN A 309 13.32 -12.80 -0.28
CA ASN A 309 14.68 -12.98 -0.80
C ASN A 309 15.52 -11.70 -0.55
N ALA A 310 16.79 -11.72 -0.95
CA ALA A 310 17.71 -10.59 -0.77
C ALA A 310 17.26 -9.27 -1.43
N GLY A 311 16.36 -9.32 -2.41
CA GLY A 311 15.88 -8.13 -3.09
C GLY A 311 14.64 -7.50 -2.48
N ILE A 312 13.90 -8.18 -1.59
CA ILE A 312 12.61 -7.69 -1.08
C ILE A 312 12.16 -8.39 0.20
N GLN A 313 11.65 -7.60 1.13
CA GLN A 313 10.87 -8.09 2.28
C GLN A 313 9.48 -7.49 2.24
N LYS A 314 8.51 -8.19 2.83
CA LYS A 314 7.12 -7.74 2.72
C LYS A 314 6.35 -7.97 4.01
N LEU A 315 5.72 -6.92 4.50
CA LEU A 315 4.61 -7.05 5.44
C LEU A 315 3.33 -7.34 4.66
N TYR A 316 2.65 -8.43 5.02
CA TYR A 316 1.43 -8.89 4.38
C TYR A 316 0.29 -8.95 5.38
N PRO A 317 -0.74 -8.10 5.22
CA PRO A 317 -2.06 -8.38 5.77
C PRO A 317 -2.82 -9.32 4.84
N HIS A 318 -2.82 -10.62 5.15
CA HIS A 318 -3.52 -11.67 4.39
C HIS A 318 -4.92 -11.90 4.95
N VAL A 319 -5.89 -11.21 4.37
CA VAL A 319 -7.22 -11.06 4.97
C VAL A 319 -8.23 -12.06 4.44
N PHE A 320 -7.95 -12.74 3.32
CA PHE A 320 -8.77 -13.83 2.80
C PHE A 320 -8.10 -15.19 3.02
N ALA A 321 -8.90 -16.22 3.31
CA ALA A 321 -8.48 -17.61 3.25
C ALA A 321 -9.56 -18.45 2.57
N HIS A 322 -9.36 -18.80 1.30
CA HIS A 322 -10.26 -19.67 0.51
C HIS A 322 -11.76 -19.37 0.68
N HIS A 323 -12.22 -18.30 0.05
CA HIS A 323 -13.60 -17.82 0.17
C HIS A 323 -14.28 -17.71 -1.18
N THR A 324 -15.54 -18.09 -1.27
CA THR A 324 -16.38 -17.72 -2.42
C THR A 324 -17.15 -16.46 -2.07
N ALA A 325 -16.79 -15.35 -2.71
CA ALA A 325 -17.54 -14.12 -2.61
C ALA A 325 -18.70 -14.15 -3.62
N GLU A 326 -19.85 -13.63 -3.21
CA GLU A 326 -21.06 -13.55 -4.02
C GLU A 326 -21.09 -12.27 -4.86
N ALA A 327 -21.98 -12.23 -5.85
CA ALA A 327 -22.22 -11.00 -6.60
C ALA A 327 -22.72 -9.88 -5.65
N GLY A 328 -22.10 -8.71 -5.73
CA GLY A 328 -22.42 -7.55 -4.90
C GLY A 328 -21.61 -7.46 -3.60
N ASP A 329 -20.88 -8.51 -3.20
CA ASP A 329 -19.96 -8.44 -2.06
C ASP A 329 -18.88 -7.38 -2.30
N VAL A 330 -18.46 -6.71 -1.22
CA VAL A 330 -17.48 -5.62 -1.25
C VAL A 330 -16.31 -5.93 -0.33
N TYR A 331 -15.10 -5.70 -0.83
CA TYR A 331 -13.89 -5.63 -0.04
C TYR A 331 -13.30 -4.23 -0.13
N GLU A 332 -12.95 -3.64 1.01
CA GLU A 332 -12.25 -2.36 1.08
C GLU A 332 -10.93 -2.54 1.82
N ALA A 333 -9.86 -1.94 1.29
CA ALA A 333 -8.56 -1.85 1.93
C ALA A 333 -8.08 -0.40 1.90
N SER A 334 -7.60 0.12 3.03
CA SER A 334 -7.07 1.49 3.08
C SER A 334 -5.93 1.66 4.07
N GLY A 335 -5.03 2.60 3.76
CA GLY A 335 -3.80 2.81 4.51
C GLY A 335 -3.14 4.13 4.15
N THR A 336 -2.19 4.55 4.99
CA THR A 336 -1.34 5.72 4.74
C THR A 336 0.11 5.29 4.83
N TYR A 337 0.93 5.67 3.87
CA TYR A 337 2.36 5.39 3.82
C TYR A 337 3.17 6.67 4.01
N TYR A 338 4.36 6.54 4.61
CA TYR A 338 5.30 7.65 4.76
C TYR A 338 6.74 7.15 4.74
N VAL A 339 7.62 7.81 3.99
CA VAL A 339 9.07 7.64 4.07
C VAL A 339 9.63 8.90 4.72
N GLY A 340 10.41 8.75 5.79
CA GLY A 340 10.90 9.88 6.58
C GLY A 340 12.09 9.54 7.45
N MET A 341 12.63 10.55 8.15
CA MET A 341 13.74 10.37 9.08
C MET A 341 13.30 9.54 10.29
N TRP A 342 14.09 8.53 10.65
CA TRP A 342 13.91 7.79 11.90
C TRP A 342 14.45 8.62 13.06
N PRO A 343 13.67 8.84 14.15
CA PRO A 343 14.12 9.66 15.26
C PRO A 343 15.38 9.08 15.93
N ALA A 344 16.43 9.90 16.11
CA ALA A 344 17.71 9.46 16.66
C ALA A 344 17.60 8.76 18.04
N GLY A 345 16.62 9.17 18.86
CA GLY A 345 16.34 8.56 20.17
C GLY A 345 15.38 7.35 20.14
N ALA A 346 14.71 7.07 19.02
CA ALA A 346 13.78 5.94 18.94
C ALA A 346 14.49 4.58 18.93
N ARG A 347 15.78 4.55 18.60
CA ARG A 347 16.60 3.33 18.65
C ARG A 347 16.89 2.85 20.08
N THR A 348 16.93 3.76 21.05
CA THR A 348 17.28 3.47 22.45
C THR A 348 16.08 3.19 23.36
N LEU A 349 14.85 3.41 22.89
CA LEU A 349 13.62 3.21 23.68
C LEU A 349 13.18 1.73 23.78
N THR A 350 14.02 0.78 23.33
CA THR A 350 13.65 -0.65 23.24
C THR A 350 14.65 -1.59 23.92
N GLU A 351 15.55 -1.06 24.74
CA GLU A 351 16.26 -1.79 25.80
C GLU A 351 15.57 -1.54 27.14
#